data_AF-A0A535VR57-F1
#
_entry.id   AF-A0A535VR57-F1
#
_cell.length_a   1.000
_cell.length_b   1.000
_cell.length_c   1.000
_cell.angle_alpha   90.00
_cell.angle_beta   90.00
_cell.angle_gamma   90.00
#
_symmetry.space_group_name_H-M   'P 1'
#
loop_
_entity.id
_entity.type
_entity.pdbx_description
1 polymer ?
#
loop_
_entity_poly.entity_id
_entity_poly.type
_entity_poly.pdbx_seq_one_letter_code
_entity_poly.pdbx_strand_id
1 'polypeptide(L)'
;MTRVPNTTDPGAMRDTSAVGETDVGSFRDPSGFVFRRDGVVLRQVNRAFEDRWEDLRSSGVLAALQRENLLVGHEELGPQLAHAPAIAHTVLRPEQLAFVSYPYEWSFSQLKDAALVTLEAQSVAARHGFTLRDASAYNVQLHRGRPVLIDTLSFERAQLDRPWRAYRQFTEHFLAPLALMAHRDVRCGLMLREHLDGIPVELAATLLPGRTKLDVGLGAHLHAHAAAQRHAMGSAS
;
A
#
# COMPACT_ATOMS: atom_id res chain seq x y z
N MET A 1 36.96 -51.43 31.30
CA MET A 1 35.60 -51.97 31.53
C MET A 1 35.15 -51.51 32.92
N THR A 2 34.42 -50.39 33.00
CA THR A 2 33.95 -49.81 34.27
C THR A 2 32.61 -49.12 34.00
N ARG A 3 31.57 -49.48 34.78
CA ARG A 3 30.18 -48.98 34.73
C ARG A 3 30.10 -47.51 35.21
N VAL A 4 29.11 -46.71 34.80
CA VAL A 4 27.82 -46.32 35.46
C VAL A 4 27.46 -44.90 34.91
N PRO A 5 26.23 -44.33 34.92
CA PRO A 5 24.86 -44.85 35.05
C PRO A 5 23.91 -44.50 33.89
N ASN A 6 22.77 -45.18 33.91
CA ASN A 6 21.53 -44.85 33.22
C ASN A 6 20.70 -43.89 34.10
N THR A 7 20.17 -42.80 33.55
CA THR A 7 19.19 -41.92 34.21
C THR A 7 18.10 -41.54 33.23
N THR A 8 16.89 -42.03 33.50
CA THR A 8 15.61 -41.49 33.05
C THR A 8 15.39 -40.10 33.63
N ASP A 9 15.00 -39.15 32.77
CA ASP A 9 14.09 -38.05 33.14
C ASP A 9 13.20 -37.70 31.92
N PRO A 10 11.87 -37.83 32.02
CA PRO A 10 10.92 -37.46 30.97
C PRO A 10 10.59 -35.97 31.09
N GLY A 11 11.34 -35.13 30.38
CA GLY A 11 11.21 -33.68 30.44
C GLY A 11 10.76 -33.03 29.14
N ALA A 12 9.55 -32.46 29.17
CA ALA A 12 9.12 -31.31 28.38
C ALA A 12 9.20 -31.43 26.84
N MET A 13 8.10 -31.89 26.24
CA MET A 13 7.79 -31.58 24.84
C MET A 13 7.65 -30.06 24.74
N ARG A 14 8.70 -29.44 24.18
CA ARG A 14 8.80 -27.98 24.02
C ARG A 14 7.70 -27.53 23.07
N ASP A 15 6.91 -26.60 23.59
CA ASP A 15 6.03 -25.71 22.88
C ASP A 15 6.79 -25.04 21.72
N THR A 16 6.66 -25.59 20.52
CA THR A 16 7.06 -24.93 19.27
C THR A 16 6.03 -23.86 18.99
N SER A 17 6.14 -22.75 19.72
CA SER A 17 5.59 -21.47 19.30
C SER A 17 6.10 -21.19 17.87
N ALA A 18 5.19 -21.32 16.91
CA ALA A 18 5.42 -20.93 15.53
C ALA A 18 5.67 -19.42 15.52
N VAL A 19 6.93 -19.02 15.54
CA VAL A 19 7.37 -17.65 15.36
C VAL A 19 6.98 -17.26 13.94
N GLY A 20 5.84 -16.58 13.81
CA GLY A 20 5.36 -16.07 12.53
C GLY A 20 6.38 -15.08 11.95
N GLU A 21 6.73 -15.25 10.68
CA GLU A 21 7.60 -14.30 9.98
C GLU A 21 6.85 -12.98 9.78
N THR A 22 7.46 -11.89 10.22
CA THR A 22 6.97 -10.52 10.00
C THR A 22 7.61 -9.93 8.76
N ASP A 23 6.84 -9.22 7.94
CA ASP A 23 7.42 -8.37 6.90
C ASP A 23 8.09 -7.15 7.56
N VAL A 24 9.41 -7.02 7.38
CA VAL A 24 10.27 -6.04 8.07
C VAL A 24 9.86 -4.60 7.77
N GLY A 25 9.28 -4.33 6.59
CA GLY A 25 8.79 -3.00 6.21
C GLY A 25 7.52 -2.60 6.97
N SER A 26 6.70 -3.58 7.34
CA SER A 26 5.40 -3.35 7.96
C SER A 26 5.49 -3.06 9.47
N PHE A 27 6.51 -3.59 10.16
CA PHE A 27 6.68 -3.47 11.61
C PHE A 27 6.83 -2.01 12.13
N ARG A 28 7.13 -1.05 11.25
CA ARG A 28 7.35 0.36 11.63
C ARG A 28 6.10 1.24 11.53
N ASP A 29 5.02 0.78 10.90
CA ASP A 29 3.80 1.59 10.82
C ASP A 29 3.04 1.53 12.15
N PRO A 30 2.80 2.67 12.83
CA PRO A 30 2.00 2.69 14.05
C PRO A 30 0.55 2.21 13.80
N SER A 31 0.09 2.17 12.56
CA SER A 31 -1.26 1.70 12.20
C SER A 31 -1.45 0.19 12.39
N GLY A 32 -0.41 -0.59 12.14
CA GLY A 32 -0.50 -2.04 12.11
C GLY A 32 0.57 -2.66 11.22
N PHE A 33 0.63 -4.00 11.19
CA PHE A 33 1.59 -4.69 10.36
C PHE A 33 1.09 -6.04 9.84
N VAL A 34 1.68 -6.50 8.73
CA VAL A 34 1.42 -7.80 8.12
C VAL A 34 2.38 -8.85 8.68
N PHE A 35 1.85 -10.04 8.97
CA PHE A 35 2.62 -11.20 9.43
C PHE A 35 2.03 -12.49 8.86
N ARG A 36 2.82 -13.56 8.86
CA ARG A 36 2.37 -14.90 8.44
C ARG A 36 2.21 -15.83 9.63
N ARG A 37 1.14 -16.64 9.62
CA ARG A 37 0.95 -17.77 10.54
C ARG A 37 0.38 -18.94 9.76
N ASP A 38 1.06 -20.09 9.83
CA ASP A 38 0.67 -21.32 9.13
C ASP A 38 0.43 -21.12 7.62
N GLY A 39 1.28 -20.31 6.98
CA GLY A 39 1.17 -19.97 5.55
C GLY A 39 0.10 -18.92 5.19
N VAL A 40 -0.73 -18.49 6.15
CA VAL A 40 -1.78 -17.48 5.95
C VAL A 40 -1.24 -16.09 6.25
N VAL A 41 -1.49 -15.14 5.36
CA VAL A 41 -1.20 -13.72 5.55
C VAL A 41 -2.27 -13.11 6.45
N LEU A 42 -1.84 -12.51 7.54
CA LEU A 42 -2.67 -11.80 8.51
C LEU A 42 -2.15 -10.37 8.67
N ARG A 43 -3.03 -9.47 9.10
CA ARG A 43 -2.68 -8.09 9.44
C ARG A 43 -3.12 -7.79 10.85
N GLN A 44 -2.19 -7.34 11.68
CA GLN A 44 -2.52 -6.78 12.98
C GLN A 44 -2.85 -5.30 12.83
N VAL A 45 -3.95 -4.85 13.43
CA VAL A 45 -4.23 -3.43 13.67
C VAL A 45 -3.75 -3.10 15.07
N ASN A 46 -2.94 -2.05 15.21
CA ASN A 46 -2.40 -1.67 16.51
C ASN A 46 -3.37 -0.75 17.28
N ARG A 47 -3.31 -0.75 18.61
CA ARG A 47 -4.13 0.11 19.49
C ARG A 47 -3.94 1.59 19.20
N ALA A 48 -2.75 2.01 18.76
CA ALA A 48 -2.50 3.39 18.33
C ALA A 48 -3.38 3.84 17.13
N PHE A 49 -4.03 2.90 16.45
CA PHE A 49 -4.92 3.13 15.32
C PHE A 49 -6.38 2.78 15.61
N GLU A 50 -6.71 2.40 16.85
CA GLU A 50 -8.05 1.95 17.25
C GLU A 50 -9.15 2.93 16.84
N ASP A 51 -9.06 4.20 17.23
CA ASP A 51 -10.08 5.21 16.90
C ASP A 51 -10.32 5.32 15.38
N ARG A 52 -9.24 5.30 14.59
CA ARG A 52 -9.32 5.37 13.13
C ARG A 52 -9.87 4.09 12.52
N TRP A 53 -9.53 2.93 13.09
CA TRP A 53 -10.09 1.65 12.68
C TRP A 53 -11.59 1.62 12.90
N GLU A 54 -12.06 2.06 14.08
CA GLU A 54 -13.49 2.08 14.39
C GLU A 54 -14.26 3.05 13.51
N ASP A 55 -13.66 4.20 13.16
CA ASP A 55 -14.22 5.13 12.17
C ASP A 55 -14.36 4.49 10.78
N LEU A 56 -13.31 3.80 10.31
CA LEU A 56 -13.35 3.10 9.02
C LEU A 56 -14.40 1.99 9.00
N ARG A 57 -14.44 1.19 10.06
CA ARG A 57 -15.35 0.05 10.21
C ARG A 57 -16.81 0.50 10.29
N SER A 58 -17.10 1.56 11.05
CA SER A 58 -18.47 2.04 11.27
C SER A 58 -19.02 2.92 10.13
N SER A 59 -18.16 3.57 9.34
CA SER A 59 -18.59 4.49 8.27
C SER A 59 -19.15 3.82 7.01
N GLY A 60 -18.97 2.50 6.87
CA GLY A 60 -19.34 1.76 5.66
C GLY A 60 -18.43 2.00 4.45
N VAL A 61 -17.36 2.80 4.56
CA VAL A 61 -16.43 3.05 3.45
C VAL A 61 -15.73 1.78 2.97
N LEU A 62 -15.30 0.92 3.91
CA LEU A 62 -14.66 -0.36 3.59
C LEU A 62 -15.62 -1.28 2.83
N ALA A 63 -16.87 -1.39 3.29
CA ALA A 63 -17.90 -2.18 2.62
C ALA A 63 -18.22 -1.65 1.21
N ALA A 64 -18.25 -0.32 1.02
CA ALA A 64 -18.47 0.29 -0.28
C ALA A 64 -17.32 -0.03 -1.25
N LEU A 65 -16.07 0.11 -0.82
CA LEU A 65 -14.88 -0.20 -1.62
C LEU A 65 -14.81 -1.68 -2.00
N GLN A 66 -15.09 -2.58 -1.07
CA GLN A 66 -15.09 -4.03 -1.30
C GLN A 66 -16.19 -4.46 -2.26
N ARG A 67 -17.41 -3.92 -2.11
CA ARG A 67 -18.53 -4.18 -3.03
C ARG A 67 -18.22 -3.77 -4.47
N GLU A 68 -17.41 -2.72 -4.64
CA GLU A 68 -16.97 -2.23 -5.96
C GLU A 68 -15.69 -2.93 -6.45
N ASN A 69 -15.17 -3.91 -5.72
CA ASN A 69 -13.91 -4.64 -6.00
C ASN A 69 -12.67 -3.72 -6.04
N LEU A 70 -12.69 -2.61 -5.31
CA LEU A 70 -11.60 -1.64 -5.25
C LEU A 70 -10.61 -1.94 -4.12
N LEU A 71 -11.08 -2.62 -3.07
CA LEU A 71 -10.30 -3.04 -1.91
C LEU A 71 -10.51 -4.53 -1.65
N VAL A 72 -9.46 -5.23 -1.26
CA VAL A 72 -9.51 -6.64 -0.92
C VAL A 72 -10.46 -6.87 0.26
N GLY A 73 -11.25 -7.95 0.16
CA GLY A 73 -12.06 -8.44 1.28
C GLY A 73 -11.20 -8.79 2.48
N HIS A 74 -11.74 -8.66 3.69
CA HIS A 74 -11.07 -9.17 4.89
C HIS A 74 -12.10 -9.60 5.93
N GLU A 75 -11.65 -10.47 6.84
CA GLU A 75 -12.40 -10.91 8.01
C GLU A 75 -11.69 -10.46 9.29
N GLU A 76 -12.45 -9.99 10.26
CA GLU A 76 -11.93 -9.66 11.60
C GLU A 76 -11.89 -10.92 12.46
N LEU A 77 -10.70 -11.34 12.86
CA LEU A 77 -10.48 -12.53 13.69
C LEU A 77 -10.32 -12.21 15.18
N GLY A 78 -10.19 -10.94 15.54
CA GLY A 78 -10.00 -10.47 16.91
C GLY A 78 -8.55 -10.50 17.41
N PRO A 79 -8.27 -9.90 18.59
CA PRO A 79 -6.92 -9.72 19.13
C PRO A 79 -6.24 -11.00 19.61
N GLN A 80 -6.98 -12.10 19.77
CA GLN A 80 -6.48 -13.38 20.30
C GLN A 80 -5.45 -14.01 19.35
N LEU A 81 -5.52 -13.66 18.07
CA LEU A 81 -4.58 -14.13 17.04
C LEU A 81 -3.43 -13.15 16.79
N ALA A 82 -3.26 -12.11 17.60
CA ALA A 82 -2.21 -11.11 17.41
C ALA A 82 -0.80 -11.72 17.38
N HIS A 83 0.10 -11.11 16.61
CA HIS A 83 1.52 -11.43 16.66
C HIS A 83 2.21 -10.68 17.80
N ALA A 84 1.78 -9.43 18.05
CA ALA A 84 2.23 -8.61 19.18
C ALA A 84 1.03 -8.21 20.06
N PRO A 85 0.55 -9.09 20.97
CA PRO A 85 -0.68 -8.87 21.73
C PRO A 85 -0.71 -7.61 22.58
N ALA A 86 0.45 -7.16 23.08
CA ALA A 86 0.55 -5.98 23.95
C ALA A 86 0.10 -4.67 23.27
N ILE A 87 0.23 -4.60 21.94
CA ILE A 87 -0.12 -3.42 21.15
C ILE A 87 -1.27 -3.68 20.18
N ALA A 88 -1.89 -4.87 20.21
CA ALA A 88 -2.92 -5.25 19.26
C ALA A 88 -4.31 -4.73 19.66
N HIS A 89 -5.03 -4.23 18.66
CA HIS A 89 -6.47 -3.93 18.72
C HIS A 89 -7.29 -5.11 18.17
N THR A 90 -6.99 -5.52 16.94
CA THR A 90 -7.62 -6.66 16.27
C THR A 90 -6.67 -7.28 15.23
N VAL A 91 -7.00 -8.46 14.74
CA VAL A 91 -6.33 -9.11 13.61
C VAL A 91 -7.31 -9.27 12.46
N LEU A 92 -6.86 -8.91 11.26
CA LEU A 92 -7.58 -9.07 10.01
C LEU A 92 -6.97 -10.21 9.21
N ARG A 93 -7.83 -11.01 8.60
CA ARG A 93 -7.47 -11.97 7.55
C ARG A 93 -7.95 -11.42 6.21
N PRO A 94 -7.08 -10.78 5.41
CA PRO A 94 -7.43 -10.40 4.05
C PRO A 94 -7.70 -11.64 3.20
N GLU A 95 -8.46 -11.47 2.12
CA GLU A 95 -8.55 -12.49 1.09
C GLU A 95 -7.12 -12.80 0.58
N GLN A 96 -6.78 -14.08 0.55
CA GLN A 96 -5.43 -14.51 0.19
C GLN A 96 -5.23 -14.40 -1.33
N LEU A 97 -4.18 -13.67 -1.72
CA LEU A 97 -3.77 -13.51 -3.11
C LEU A 97 -2.99 -14.74 -3.58
N ALA A 98 -3.20 -15.16 -4.82
CA ALA A 98 -2.50 -16.31 -5.41
C ALA A 98 -1.00 -16.02 -5.61
N PHE A 99 -0.67 -14.77 -5.93
CA PHE A 99 0.70 -14.29 -6.04
C PHE A 99 0.74 -12.78 -5.79
N VAL A 100 1.94 -12.27 -5.50
CA VAL A 100 2.23 -10.84 -5.41
C VAL A 100 3.12 -10.49 -6.60
N SER A 101 2.81 -9.39 -7.28
CA SER A 101 3.64 -8.82 -8.34
C SER A 101 3.97 -7.38 -8.02
N TYR A 102 4.99 -6.85 -8.69
CA TYR A 102 5.51 -5.52 -8.44
C TYR A 102 5.21 -4.57 -9.60
N PRO A 103 5.07 -3.26 -9.35
CA PRO A 103 4.75 -2.27 -10.38
C PRO A 103 5.71 -2.26 -11.58
N TYR A 104 6.99 -2.56 -11.37
CA TYR A 104 8.00 -2.65 -12.44
C TYR A 104 7.87 -3.91 -13.32
N GLU A 105 7.03 -4.87 -12.94
CA GLU A 105 6.72 -6.08 -13.72
C GLU A 105 5.45 -5.89 -14.57
N TRP A 106 4.70 -4.82 -14.34
CA TRP A 106 3.43 -4.58 -15.00
C TRP A 106 3.60 -3.96 -16.38
N SER A 107 2.75 -4.38 -17.30
CA SER A 107 2.56 -3.71 -18.59
C SER A 107 1.97 -2.31 -18.40
N PHE A 108 2.03 -1.49 -19.45
CA PHE A 108 1.39 -0.18 -19.48
C PHE A 108 -0.09 -0.24 -19.05
N SER A 109 -0.84 -1.20 -19.61
CA SER A 109 -2.27 -1.34 -19.34
C SER A 109 -2.54 -1.74 -17.90
N GLN A 110 -1.76 -2.67 -17.34
CA GLN A 110 -1.89 -3.07 -15.93
C GLN A 110 -1.59 -1.91 -14.97
N LEU A 111 -0.53 -1.13 -15.23
CA LEU A 111 -0.22 0.06 -14.42
C LEU A 111 -1.30 1.14 -14.56
N LYS A 112 -1.87 1.30 -15.75
CA LYS A 112 -2.98 2.23 -16.01
C LYS A 112 -4.23 1.81 -15.25
N ASP A 113 -4.58 0.53 -15.31
CA ASP A 113 -5.76 0.00 -14.61
C ASP A 113 -5.59 0.10 -13.08
N ALA A 114 -4.37 -0.14 -12.57
CA ALA A 114 -4.03 0.11 -11.18
C ALA A 114 -4.22 1.58 -10.79
N ALA A 115 -3.75 2.52 -11.62
CA ALA A 115 -3.97 3.95 -11.40
C ALA A 115 -5.45 4.33 -11.34
N LEU A 116 -6.26 3.76 -12.23
CA LEU A 116 -7.71 3.99 -12.28
C LEU A 116 -8.40 3.47 -11.01
N VAL A 117 -8.08 2.26 -10.56
CA VAL A 117 -8.62 1.70 -9.30
C VAL A 117 -8.24 2.56 -8.10
N THR A 118 -7.00 3.09 -8.04
CA THR A 118 -6.59 4.00 -6.98
C THR A 118 -7.42 5.30 -6.98
N LEU A 119 -7.67 5.90 -8.15
CA LEU A 119 -8.51 7.10 -8.26
C LEU A 119 -9.98 6.82 -7.92
N GLU A 120 -10.51 5.68 -8.37
CA GLU A 120 -11.88 5.27 -8.08
C GLU A 120 -12.06 4.99 -6.59
N ALA A 121 -11.10 4.33 -5.95
CA ALA A 121 -11.09 4.14 -4.50
C ALA A 121 -11.05 5.47 -3.74
N GLN A 122 -10.23 6.43 -4.18
CA GLN A 122 -10.22 7.78 -3.61
C GLN A 122 -11.58 8.48 -3.79
N SER A 123 -12.22 8.32 -4.95
CA SER A 123 -13.54 8.91 -5.22
C SER A 123 -14.64 8.32 -4.33
N VAL A 124 -14.65 6.98 -4.17
CA VAL A 124 -15.55 6.28 -3.23
C VAL A 124 -15.28 6.76 -1.80
N ALA A 125 -14.01 6.79 -1.36
CA ALA A 125 -13.66 7.24 -0.02
C ALA A 125 -14.15 8.68 0.25
N ALA A 126 -13.95 9.59 -0.71
CA ALA A 126 -14.38 10.98 -0.60
C ALA A 126 -15.90 11.11 -0.42
N ARG A 127 -16.70 10.31 -1.13
CA ARG A 127 -18.17 10.28 -0.96
C ARG A 127 -18.61 9.84 0.44
N HIS A 128 -17.77 9.11 1.16
CA HIS A 128 -17.99 8.68 2.53
C HIS A 128 -17.32 9.59 3.58
N GLY A 129 -16.68 10.70 3.18
CA GLY A 129 -15.95 11.59 4.10
C GLY A 129 -14.56 11.07 4.49
N PHE A 130 -13.97 10.19 3.69
CA PHE A 130 -12.64 9.61 3.87
C PHE A 130 -11.70 10.00 2.72
N THR A 131 -10.42 9.74 2.92
CA THR A 131 -9.37 9.96 1.94
C THR A 131 -8.36 8.82 2.00
N LEU A 132 -7.85 8.42 0.84
CA LEU A 132 -6.74 7.50 0.69
C LEU A 132 -5.44 8.25 1.00
N ARG A 133 -4.73 7.87 2.06
CA ARG A 133 -3.50 8.56 2.49
C ARG A 133 -2.24 8.01 1.84
N ASP A 134 -2.30 6.79 1.31
CA ASP A 134 -1.19 6.10 0.67
C ASP A 134 -1.62 5.56 -0.70
N ALA A 135 -1.21 6.27 -1.75
CA ALA A 135 -1.46 5.97 -3.15
C ALA A 135 -0.24 5.32 -3.82
N SER A 136 0.57 4.56 -3.08
CA SER A 136 1.64 3.77 -3.68
C SER A 136 1.09 2.68 -4.62
N ALA A 137 1.73 2.51 -5.78
CA ALA A 137 1.45 1.39 -6.68
C ALA A 137 1.72 0.03 -6.02
N TYR A 138 2.59 -0.03 -5.00
CA TYR A 138 2.87 -1.26 -4.25
C TYR A 138 1.70 -1.70 -3.36
N ASN A 139 0.73 -0.83 -3.10
CA ASN A 139 -0.51 -1.15 -2.38
C ASN A 139 -1.61 -1.70 -3.30
N VAL A 140 -1.34 -1.88 -4.59
CA VAL A 140 -2.25 -2.50 -5.57
C VAL A 140 -1.70 -3.87 -5.98
N GLN A 141 -2.59 -4.84 -6.18
CA GLN A 141 -2.25 -6.15 -6.73
C GLN A 141 -3.23 -6.56 -7.82
N LEU A 142 -2.77 -7.41 -8.74
CA LEU A 142 -3.60 -8.00 -9.78
C LEU A 142 -4.23 -9.30 -9.28
N HIS A 143 -5.44 -9.19 -8.73
CA HIS A 143 -6.19 -10.34 -8.22
C HIS A 143 -7.26 -10.78 -9.20
N ARG A 144 -7.24 -12.05 -9.60
CA ARG A 144 -8.19 -12.62 -10.59
C ARG A 144 -8.31 -11.76 -11.87
N GLY A 145 -7.19 -11.23 -12.36
CA GLY A 145 -7.12 -10.41 -13.56
C GLY A 145 -7.59 -8.95 -13.40
N ARG A 146 -7.79 -8.47 -12.17
CA ARG A 146 -8.21 -7.08 -11.88
C ARG A 146 -7.29 -6.43 -10.85
N PRO A 147 -6.96 -5.15 -10.99
CA PRO A 147 -6.27 -4.42 -9.92
C PRO A 147 -7.20 -4.24 -8.72
N VAL A 148 -6.65 -4.41 -7.52
CA VAL A 148 -7.34 -4.22 -6.24
C VAL A 148 -6.37 -3.66 -5.21
N LEU A 149 -6.81 -2.74 -4.35
CA LEU A 149 -6.02 -2.29 -3.21
C LEU A 149 -5.92 -3.41 -2.17
N ILE A 150 -4.74 -3.58 -1.58
CA ILE A 150 -4.48 -4.60 -0.55
C ILE A 150 -4.24 -4.01 0.85
N ASP A 151 -4.07 -2.70 0.95
CA ASP A 151 -3.87 -2.04 2.24
C ASP A 151 -5.16 -1.41 2.80
N THR A 152 -5.84 -2.17 3.65
CA THR A 152 -7.06 -1.73 4.36
C THR A 152 -6.81 -0.49 5.25
N LEU A 153 -5.60 -0.31 5.77
CA LEU A 153 -5.31 0.76 6.73
C LEU A 153 -4.88 2.08 6.05
N SER A 154 -4.86 2.13 4.72
CA SER A 154 -4.50 3.32 3.94
C SER A 154 -5.56 4.44 3.96
N PHE A 155 -6.73 4.24 4.58
CA PHE A 155 -7.80 5.25 4.59
C PHE A 155 -7.84 6.01 5.92
N GLU A 156 -8.22 7.28 5.87
CA GLU A 156 -8.46 8.11 7.06
C GLU A 156 -9.55 9.15 6.80
N ARG A 157 -10.09 9.77 7.86
CA ARG A 157 -11.09 10.84 7.70
C ARG A 157 -10.52 11.97 6.85
N ALA A 158 -11.31 12.43 5.88
CA ALA A 158 -10.93 13.57 5.06
C ALA A 158 -10.97 14.86 5.89
N GLN A 159 -10.01 15.74 5.66
CA GLN A 159 -10.03 17.12 6.15
C GLN A 159 -10.58 17.99 5.02
N LEU A 160 -11.77 18.57 5.21
CA LEU A 160 -12.52 19.27 4.16
C LEU A 160 -11.75 20.47 3.56
N ASP A 161 -10.85 21.06 4.35
CA ASP A 161 -10.04 22.22 3.99
C ASP A 161 -8.71 21.85 3.31
N ARG A 162 -8.43 20.56 3.10
CA ARG A 162 -7.15 20.10 2.55
C ARG A 162 -7.32 19.33 1.25
N PRO A 163 -6.40 19.54 0.28
CA PRO A 163 -6.37 18.73 -0.92
C PRO A 163 -5.98 17.28 -0.59
N TRP A 164 -6.18 16.39 -1.56
CA TRP A 164 -5.80 14.99 -1.42
C TRP A 164 -4.29 14.83 -1.16
N ARG A 165 -3.94 14.48 0.07
CA ARG A 165 -2.54 14.40 0.55
C ARG A 165 -1.67 13.46 -0.30
N ALA A 166 -2.23 12.34 -0.76
CA ALA A 166 -1.49 11.36 -1.54
C ALA A 166 -1.37 11.73 -3.04
N TYR A 167 -1.86 12.89 -3.47
CA TYR A 167 -1.82 13.30 -4.87
C TYR A 167 -0.40 13.31 -5.48
N ARG A 168 0.60 13.77 -4.71
CA ARG A 168 2.00 13.70 -5.16
C ARG A 168 2.46 12.26 -5.34
N GLN A 169 2.20 11.41 -4.35
CA GLN A 169 2.56 10.01 -4.40
C GLN A 169 1.89 9.29 -5.58
N PHE A 170 0.60 9.54 -5.82
CA PHE A 170 -0.13 9.06 -6.99
C PHE A 170 0.56 9.49 -8.30
N THR A 171 0.96 10.76 -8.38
CA THR A 171 1.64 11.30 -9.55
C THR A 171 2.97 10.57 -9.80
N GLU A 172 3.76 10.32 -8.74
CA GLU A 172 5.06 9.67 -8.83
C GLU A 172 4.96 8.17 -9.13
N HIS A 173 3.95 7.48 -8.59
CA HIS A 173 3.78 6.04 -8.76
C HIS A 173 3.02 5.64 -10.03
N PHE A 174 2.17 6.52 -10.56
CA PHE A 174 1.31 6.20 -11.70
C PHE A 174 1.46 7.18 -12.86
N LEU A 175 1.17 8.47 -12.65
CA LEU A 175 1.08 9.41 -13.77
C LEU A 175 2.43 9.61 -14.47
N ALA A 176 3.51 9.78 -13.71
CA ALA A 176 4.87 9.93 -14.21
C ALA A 176 5.34 8.70 -15.02
N PRO A 177 5.31 7.46 -14.48
CA PRO A 177 5.70 6.29 -15.26
C PRO A 177 4.80 6.07 -16.48
N LEU A 178 3.48 6.24 -16.36
CA LEU A 178 2.57 6.11 -17.51
C LEU A 178 2.88 7.12 -18.62
N ALA A 179 3.15 8.38 -18.26
CA ALA A 179 3.52 9.40 -19.23
C ALA A 179 4.85 9.08 -19.93
N LEU A 180 5.85 8.61 -19.18
CA LEU A 180 7.14 8.21 -19.76
C LEU A 180 6.98 7.00 -20.69
N MET A 181 6.21 5.99 -20.29
CA MET A 181 5.93 4.81 -21.11
C MET A 181 5.22 5.20 -22.42
N ALA A 182 4.24 6.09 -22.36
CA ALA A 182 3.45 6.50 -23.52
C ALA A 182 4.21 7.43 -24.48
N HIS A 183 5.10 8.29 -23.97
CA HIS A 183 5.73 9.35 -24.77
C HIS A 183 7.22 9.14 -25.06
N ARG A 184 7.88 8.16 -24.42
CA ARG A 184 9.29 7.82 -24.63
C ARG A 184 9.47 6.37 -25.04
N ASP A 185 9.29 5.44 -24.12
CA ASP A 185 9.49 4.01 -24.33
C ASP A 185 8.81 3.23 -23.21
N VAL A 186 8.10 2.15 -23.53
CA VAL A 186 7.39 1.30 -22.55
C VAL A 186 8.32 0.78 -21.44
N ARG A 187 9.61 0.61 -21.73
CA ARG A 187 10.62 0.17 -20.76
C ARG A 187 10.90 1.19 -19.66
N CYS A 188 10.47 2.44 -19.80
CA CYS A 188 10.55 3.42 -18.72
C CYS A 188 9.81 2.96 -17.44
N GLY A 189 8.85 2.04 -17.53
CA GLY A 189 8.22 1.41 -16.36
C GLY A 189 9.20 0.68 -15.44
N LEU A 190 10.32 0.18 -15.97
CA LEU A 190 11.37 -0.50 -15.19
C LEU A 190 12.06 0.43 -14.18
N MET A 191 11.96 1.75 -14.35
CA MET A 191 12.49 2.72 -13.39
C MET A 191 11.86 2.58 -11.99
N LEU A 192 10.63 2.07 -11.90
CA LEU A 192 9.96 1.81 -10.62
C LEU A 192 10.70 0.78 -9.74
N ARG A 193 11.62 0.00 -10.31
CA ARG A 193 12.48 -0.92 -9.55
C ARG A 193 13.51 -0.18 -8.69
N GLU A 194 14.06 0.92 -9.21
CA GLU A 194 15.04 1.75 -8.50
C GLU A 194 14.35 2.88 -7.71
N HIS A 195 13.19 3.33 -8.20
CA HIS A 195 12.35 4.35 -7.57
C HIS A 195 11.16 3.72 -6.85
N LEU A 196 11.43 3.03 -5.74
CA LEU A 196 10.40 2.36 -4.92
C LEU A 196 9.35 3.34 -4.37
N ASP A 197 9.74 4.59 -4.10
CA ASP A 197 8.84 5.67 -3.69
C ASP A 197 8.19 6.42 -4.88
N GLY A 198 8.25 5.85 -6.08
CA GLY A 198 7.74 6.44 -7.31
C GLY A 198 8.78 7.31 -8.02
N ILE A 199 8.58 7.48 -9.34
CA ILE A 199 9.49 8.29 -10.17
C ILE A 199 9.28 9.76 -9.82
N PRO A 200 10.33 10.49 -9.38
CA PRO A 200 10.21 11.90 -9.04
C PRO A 200 9.59 12.72 -10.18
N VAL A 201 8.60 13.55 -9.85
CA VAL A 201 7.87 14.37 -10.85
C VAL A 201 8.82 15.26 -11.65
N GLU A 202 9.85 15.80 -11.00
CA GLU A 202 10.90 16.59 -11.64
C GLU A 202 11.65 15.78 -12.71
N LEU A 203 12.11 14.58 -12.37
CA LEU A 203 12.83 13.70 -13.28
C LEU A 203 11.96 13.34 -14.48
N ALA A 204 10.69 12.98 -14.23
CA ALA A 204 9.75 12.69 -15.29
C ALA A 204 9.52 13.90 -16.21
N ALA A 205 9.34 15.10 -15.66
CA ALA A 205 9.15 16.33 -16.43
C ALA A 205 10.38 16.66 -17.32
N THR A 206 11.59 16.43 -16.81
CA THR A 206 12.85 16.60 -17.55
C THR A 206 13.00 15.57 -18.66
N LEU A 207 12.60 14.33 -18.41
CA LEU A 207 12.67 13.25 -19.40
C LEU A 207 11.55 13.35 -20.44
N LEU A 208 10.39 13.94 -20.17
CA LEU A 208 9.28 14.00 -21.13
C LEU A 208 9.57 14.92 -22.33
N PRO A 209 9.04 14.63 -23.53
CA PRO A 209 9.20 15.52 -24.68
C PRO A 209 8.55 16.88 -24.43
N GLY A 210 9.17 17.97 -24.89
CA GLY A 210 8.67 19.34 -24.66
C GLY A 210 7.22 19.58 -25.12
N ARG A 211 6.74 18.86 -26.16
CA ARG A 211 5.34 18.90 -26.62
C ARG A 211 4.31 18.51 -25.55
N THR A 212 4.70 17.70 -24.57
CA THR A 212 3.81 17.27 -23.47
C THR A 212 3.45 18.41 -22.51
N LYS A 213 4.16 19.55 -22.59
CA LYS A 213 3.79 20.76 -21.85
C LYS A 213 2.49 21.40 -22.37
N LEU A 214 2.12 21.12 -23.62
CA LEU A 214 0.90 21.62 -24.25
C LEU A 214 -0.30 20.68 -24.02
N ASP A 215 -0.05 19.45 -23.53
CA ASP A 215 -1.12 18.57 -23.09
C ASP A 215 -1.68 19.11 -21.77
N VAL A 216 -2.99 19.34 -21.70
CA VAL A 216 -3.61 19.99 -20.52
C VAL A 216 -3.42 19.15 -19.26
N GLY A 217 -3.50 17.82 -19.38
CA GLY A 217 -3.33 16.92 -18.25
C GLY A 217 -1.88 16.86 -17.78
N LEU A 218 -0.96 16.50 -18.66
CA LEU A 218 0.46 16.38 -18.31
C LEU A 218 1.08 17.75 -17.98
N GLY A 219 0.65 18.81 -18.66
CA GLY A 219 1.04 20.19 -18.40
C GLY A 219 0.70 20.60 -16.97
N ALA A 220 -0.54 20.39 -16.52
CA ALA A 220 -0.96 20.74 -15.17
C ALA A 220 -0.37 19.81 -14.10
N HIS A 221 -0.46 18.50 -14.31
CA HIS A 221 -0.25 17.52 -13.24
C HIS A 221 1.21 17.06 -13.11
N LEU A 222 2.03 17.17 -14.16
CA LEU A 222 3.47 16.87 -14.13
C LEU A 222 4.32 18.12 -14.26
N HIS A 223 4.17 18.90 -15.33
CA HIS A 223 5.09 20.01 -15.62
C HIS A 223 4.94 21.18 -14.64
N ALA A 224 3.71 21.65 -14.42
CA ALA A 224 3.45 22.73 -13.46
C ALA A 224 3.73 22.26 -12.01
N HIS A 225 3.42 21.00 -11.69
CA HIS A 225 3.75 20.40 -10.41
C HIS A 225 5.27 20.38 -10.16
N ALA A 226 6.06 19.90 -11.11
CA ALA A 226 7.53 19.93 -11.03
C ALA A 226 8.06 21.37 -10.89
N ALA A 227 7.47 22.34 -11.60
CA ALA A 227 7.85 23.73 -11.47
C ALA A 227 7.57 24.28 -10.07
N ALA A 228 6.39 24.04 -9.51
CA ALA A 228 6.03 24.47 -8.15
C ALA A 228 6.95 23.88 -7.08
N GLN A 229 7.31 22.59 -7.20
CA GLN A 229 8.24 21.93 -6.28
C GLN A 229 9.63 22.58 -6.28
N ARG A 230 10.18 22.87 -7.47
CA ARG A 230 11.48 23.57 -7.58
C ARG A 230 11.47 24.94 -6.93
N HIS A 231 10.40 25.71 -7.11
CA HIS A 231 10.26 27.02 -6.47
C HIS A 231 10.21 26.89 -4.94
N ALA A 232 9.44 25.94 -4.41
CA ALA A 232 9.35 25.72 -2.96
C ALA A 232 10.71 25.34 -2.34
N MET A 233 11.49 24.48 -3.01
CA MET A 233 12.82 24.08 -2.54
C MET A 233 13.87 25.21 -2.64
N GLY A 234 13.81 26.02 -3.71
CA GLY A 234 14.69 27.17 -3.89
C GLY A 234 14.36 28.37 -2.97
N SER A 235 13.14 28.42 -2.43
CA SER A 235 12.72 29.44 -1.45
C SER A 235 13.11 29.10 -0.01
N ALA A 236 13.53 27.85 0.23
CA ALA A 236 13.89 27.31 1.54
C ALA A 236 15.42 27.17 1.73
N SER A 237 16.22 27.71 0.80
CA SER A 237 17.69 27.72 0.83
C SER A 237 18.24 29.13 1.01
#